data_AF-A0A942VBM3-F1
#
_entry.id   AF-A0A942VBM3-F1
#
_cell.length_a   1.000
_cell.length_b   1.000
_cell.length_c   1.000
_cell.angle_alpha   90.00
_cell.angle_beta   90.00
_cell.angle_gamma   90.00
#
_symmetry.space_group_name_H-M   'P 1'
#
loop_
_entity.id
_entity.type
_entity.pdbx_description
1 polymer ?
#
loop_
_entity_poly.entity_id
_entity_poly.type
_entity_poly.pdbx_seq_one_letter_code
_entity_poly.pdbx_strand_id
1 'polypeptide(L)'
;MDKLKLIKAVVCILTFLLVFGTLVLLGAIYKKTRRSPTAVPEITASLDQPAGSIVADYKIIGDEMYVLIKNGGISDRIIIYNRQLGKTAATITLN
;
A
#
# COMPACT_ATOMS: atom_id res chain seq x y z
N MET A 1 -11.56 36.24 -46.94
CA MET A 1 -12.25 35.85 -45.68
C MET A 1 -11.53 34.72 -44.93
N ASP A 2 -10.44 34.18 -45.48
CA ASP A 2 -9.76 32.96 -44.99
C ASP A 2 -8.95 33.16 -43.72
N LYS A 3 -8.36 34.36 -43.52
CA LYS A 3 -7.60 34.68 -42.30
C LYS A 3 -8.46 34.55 -41.03
N LEU A 4 -9.72 34.97 -41.09
CA LEU A 4 -10.63 34.91 -39.93
C LEU A 4 -11.11 33.48 -39.65
N LYS A 5 -11.30 32.67 -40.70
CA LYS A 5 -11.60 31.24 -40.56
C LYS A 5 -10.41 30.46 -40.00
N LEU A 6 -9.20 30.77 -40.44
CA LEU A 6 -7.96 30.18 -39.94
C LEU A 6 -7.79 30.45 -38.43
N ILE A 7 -7.95 31.70 -38.00
CA ILE A 7 -7.84 32.08 -36.59
C ILE A 7 -8.88 31.34 -35.74
N LYS A 8 -10.13 31.26 -36.20
CA LYS A 8 -11.18 30.49 -35.50
C LYS A 8 -10.84 29.00 -35.37
N ALA A 9 -10.30 28.39 -36.42
CA ALA A 9 -9.88 26.99 -36.39
C ALA A 9 -8.75 26.76 -35.38
N VAL A 10 -7.74 27.64 -35.38
CA VAL A 10 -6.63 27.58 -34.42
C VAL A 10 -7.13 27.71 -32.98
N VAL A 11 -7.99 28.69 -32.70
CA VAL A 11 -8.57 28.89 -31.36
C VAL A 11 -9.39 27.66 -30.91
N CYS A 12 -10.13 27.04 -31.83
CA CYS A 12 -10.89 25.81 -31.56
C CYS A 12 -9.96 24.64 -31.18
N ILE A 13 -8.86 24.46 -31.93
CA ILE A 13 -7.86 23.42 -31.63
C ILE A 13 -7.18 23.68 -30.29
N LEU A 14 -6.83 24.94 -30.01
CA LEU A 14 -6.12 25.33 -28.80
C LEU A 14 -6.99 25.13 -27.54
N THR A 15 -8.27 25.48 -27.63
CA THR A 15 -9.23 25.22 -26.55
C THR A 15 -9.47 23.72 -26.35
N PHE A 16 -9.59 22.94 -27.43
CA PHE A 16 -9.69 21.48 -27.33
C PHE A 16 -8.46 20.85 -26.66
N LEU A 17 -7.26 21.25 -27.08
CA LEU A 17 -6.00 20.75 -26.48
C LEU A 17 -5.90 21.10 -25.00
N LEU A 18 -6.32 22.31 -24.62
CA LEU A 18 -6.26 22.76 -23.23
C LEU A 18 -7.23 21.96 -22.35
N VAL A 19 -8.47 21.78 -22.79
CA VAL A 19 -9.47 20.98 -22.04
C VAL A 19 -9.03 19.52 -21.96
N PHE A 20 -8.60 18.93 -23.07
CA PHE A 20 -8.17 17.53 -23.08
C PHE A 20 -6.88 17.31 -22.27
N GLY A 21 -5.90 18.21 -22.40
CA GLY A 21 -4.64 18.14 -21.66
C GLY A 21 -4.83 18.28 -20.16
N THR A 22 -5.73 19.17 -19.72
CA THR A 22 -6.06 19.31 -18.29
C THR A 22 -6.75 18.06 -17.73
N LEU A 23 -7.70 17.46 -18.46
CA LEU A 23 -8.33 16.19 -18.08
C LEU A 23 -7.31 15.04 -17.94
N VAL A 24 -6.38 14.90 -18.89
CA VAL A 24 -5.33 13.88 -18.85
C VAL A 24 -4.38 14.13 -17.66
N LEU A 25 -3.99 15.37 -17.41
CA LEU A 25 -3.12 15.74 -16.29
C LEU A 25 -3.79 15.43 -14.95
N LEU A 26 -5.07 15.80 -14.78
CA LEU A 26 -5.86 15.47 -13.60
C LEU A 26 -5.98 13.96 -13.41
N GLY A 27 -6.24 13.19 -14.47
CA GLY A 27 -6.29 11.74 -14.43
C GLY A 27 -4.95 11.10 -14.05
N ALA A 28 -3.84 11.63 -14.56
CA ALA A 28 -2.48 11.17 -14.25
C ALA A 28 -2.11 11.46 -12.78
N ILE A 29 -2.42 12.65 -12.28
CA ILE A 29 -2.22 13.02 -10.87
C ILE A 29 -3.10 12.14 -9.98
N TYR A 30 -4.39 11.99 -10.32
CA TYR A 30 -5.32 11.15 -9.57
C TYR A 30 -4.84 9.69 -9.49
N LYS A 31 -4.40 9.11 -10.62
CA LYS A 31 -3.84 7.75 -10.67
C LYS A 31 -2.53 7.64 -9.89
N LYS A 32 -1.67 8.67 -9.91
CA LYS A 32 -0.42 8.70 -9.15
C LYS A 32 -0.67 8.78 -7.65
N THR A 33 -1.60 9.61 -7.22
CA THR A 33 -1.96 9.80 -5.80
C THR A 33 -2.78 8.62 -5.26
N ARG A 34 -3.57 7.96 -6.11
CA ARG A 34 -4.36 6.77 -5.76
C ARG A 34 -3.75 5.45 -6.21
N ARG A 35 -2.45 5.40 -6.55
CA ARG A 35 -1.74 4.12 -6.56
C ARG A 35 -1.78 3.59 -5.13
N SER A 36 -2.81 2.77 -4.88
CA SER A 36 -2.93 1.88 -3.74
C SER A 36 -1.64 1.08 -3.59
N PRO A 37 -1.35 0.62 -2.36
CA PRO A 37 -0.05 0.08 -2.01
C PRO A 37 0.36 -0.93 -3.06
N THR A 38 1.59 -0.79 -3.56
CA THR A 38 2.33 -1.85 -4.27
C THR A 38 1.79 -3.19 -3.83
N ALA A 39 1.28 -4.00 -4.77
CA ALA A 39 0.82 -5.34 -4.50
C ALA A 39 1.81 -5.95 -3.51
N VAL A 40 1.34 -6.14 -2.26
CA VAL A 40 2.20 -6.61 -1.18
C VAL A 40 2.80 -7.88 -1.76
N PRO A 41 4.14 -8.00 -1.89
CA PRO A 41 4.72 -9.26 -2.30
C PRO A 41 4.06 -10.33 -1.43
N GLU A 42 3.77 -11.52 -1.97
CA GLU A 42 3.39 -12.63 -1.12
C GLU A 42 4.59 -12.92 -0.21
N ILE A 43 4.73 -12.16 0.88
CA ILE A 43 5.77 -12.35 1.86
C ILE A 43 5.28 -13.56 2.62
N THR A 44 5.72 -14.74 2.20
CA THR A 44 5.77 -15.92 3.06
C THR A 44 6.73 -15.59 4.20
N ALA A 45 6.23 -14.85 5.18
CA ALA A 45 6.95 -14.47 6.38
C ALA A 45 6.82 -15.62 7.38
N SER A 46 7.93 -16.31 7.64
CA SER A 46 8.01 -17.21 8.79
C SER A 46 8.22 -16.37 10.04
N LEU A 47 7.40 -16.61 11.07
CA LEU A 47 7.58 -16.03 12.41
C LEU A 47 8.63 -16.77 13.24
N ASP A 48 9.30 -17.77 12.65
CA ASP A 48 10.34 -18.61 13.26
C ASP A 48 9.96 -19.13 14.65
N GLN A 49 8.76 -19.72 14.72
CA GLN A 49 8.20 -20.26 15.96
C GLN A 49 8.45 -21.76 16.08
N PRO A 50 8.66 -22.26 17.31
CA PRO A 50 8.86 -23.69 17.52
C PRO A 50 7.63 -24.48 17.08
N ALA A 51 7.87 -25.73 16.69
CA ALA A 51 6.81 -26.64 16.27
C ALA A 51 5.78 -26.81 17.39
N GLY A 52 4.50 -26.82 17.02
CA GLY A 52 3.38 -26.91 17.97
C GLY A 52 2.96 -25.57 18.58
N SER A 53 3.57 -24.45 18.19
CA SER A 53 3.04 -23.12 18.46
C SER A 53 1.75 -22.86 17.68
N ILE A 54 0.82 -22.15 18.31
CA ILE A 54 -0.49 -21.80 17.75
C ILE A 54 -0.67 -20.29 17.81
N VAL A 55 -1.14 -19.70 16.71
CA VAL A 55 -1.59 -18.31 16.70
C VAL A 55 -2.95 -18.26 17.38
N ALA A 56 -3.01 -17.64 18.57
CA ALA A 56 -4.24 -17.54 19.34
C ALA A 56 -5.05 -16.28 18.97
N ASP A 57 -4.37 -15.18 18.68
CA ASP A 57 -5.00 -13.93 18.27
C ASP A 57 -4.00 -13.05 17.50
N TYR A 58 -4.49 -12.06 16.76
CA TYR A 58 -3.65 -11.04 16.13
C TYR A 58 -4.36 -9.67 16.04
N LYS A 59 -3.57 -8.61 16.10
CA LYS A 59 -4.04 -7.23 15.92
C LYS A 59 -3.09 -6.43 15.06
N ILE A 60 -3.64 -5.60 14.18
CA ILE A 60 -2.84 -4.71 13.32
C ILE A 60 -3.03 -3.27 13.82
N ILE A 61 -1.91 -2.59 14.09
CA ILE A 61 -1.89 -1.19 14.51
C ILE A 61 -0.84 -0.47 13.67
N GLY A 62 -1.28 0.37 12.74
CA GLY A 62 -0.38 1.03 11.79
C GLY A 62 0.38 0.02 10.93
N ASP A 63 1.71 0.14 10.92
CA ASP A 63 2.63 -0.75 10.17
C ASP A 63 3.04 -2.01 10.95
N GLU A 64 2.58 -2.16 12.18
CA GLU A 64 2.91 -3.30 13.05
C GLU A 64 1.74 -4.27 13.19
N MET A 65 2.09 -5.55 13.20
CA MET A 65 1.19 -6.65 13.51
C MET A 65 1.63 -7.29 14.82
N TYR A 66 0.70 -7.37 15.77
CA TYR A 66 0.88 -7.97 17.07
C TYR A 66 0.22 -9.34 17.03
N VAL A 67 0.99 -10.41 17.19
CA VAL A 67 0.50 -11.79 17.09
C VAL A 67 0.69 -12.47 18.44
N LEU A 68 -0.40 -12.90 19.06
CA LEU A 68 -0.36 -13.70 20.27
C LEU A 68 -0.13 -15.17 19.89
N ILE A 69 0.94 -15.74 20.41
CA ILE A 69 1.35 -17.12 20.17
C ILE A 69 1.36 -17.88 21.48
N LYS A 70 0.72 -19.04 21.45
CA LYS A 70 0.63 -19.98 22.58
C LYS A 70 1.28 -21.30 22.22
N ASN A 71 1.61 -22.09 23.24
CA ASN A 71 2.21 -23.42 23.08
C ASN A 71 3.57 -23.39 22.33
N GLY A 72 4.03 -24.56 21.89
CA GLY A 72 5.35 -24.76 21.27
C GLY A 72 6.46 -25.08 22.26
N GLY A 73 6.12 -25.57 23.46
CA GLY A 73 7.09 -25.98 24.49
C GLY A 73 7.73 -24.83 25.27
N ILE A 74 7.29 -23.59 25.04
CA ILE A 74 7.77 -22.38 25.71
C ILE A 74 6.59 -21.46 26.08
N SER A 75 6.75 -20.59 27.08
CA SER A 75 5.70 -19.69 27.63
C SER A 75 4.99 -18.87 26.57
N ASP A 76 3.74 -18.45 26.78
CA ASP A 76 3.02 -17.62 25.81
C ASP A 76 3.81 -16.34 25.44
N ARG A 77 3.66 -15.85 24.21
CA ARG A 77 4.43 -14.70 23.73
C ARG A 77 3.66 -13.86 22.72
N ILE A 78 3.97 -12.57 22.68
CA ILE A 78 3.47 -11.64 21.67
C ILE A 78 4.61 -11.33 20.71
N ILE A 79 4.40 -11.56 19.43
CA ILE A 79 5.33 -11.19 18.36
C ILE A 79 4.86 -9.88 17.75
N ILE A 80 5.75 -8.90 17.73
CA ILE A 80 5.56 -7.64 17.03
C ILE A 80 6.27 -7.77 15.69
N TYR A 81 5.50 -7.86 14.62
CA TYR A 81 5.98 -8.01 13.26
C TYR A 81 5.84 -6.68 12.51
N ASN A 82 6.94 -6.16 12.00
CA ASN A 82 6.94 -4.96 11.16
C ASN A 82 6.65 -5.37 9.71
N ARG A 83 5.49 -4.93 9.20
CA ARG A 83 4.99 -5.32 7.88
C ARG A 83 5.69 -4.60 6.72
N GLN A 84 6.33 -3.46 6.97
CA GLN A 84 7.09 -2.73 5.94
C GLN A 84 8.46 -3.36 5.71
N LEU A 85 9.12 -3.77 6.79
CA LEU A 85 10.45 -4.38 6.76
C LEU A 85 10.40 -5.89 6.51
N GLY A 86 9.24 -6.51 6.75
CA GLY A 86 9.04 -7.94 6.58
C GLY A 86 9.71 -8.77 7.69
N LYS A 87 9.91 -8.21 8.88
CA LYS A 87 10.71 -8.82 9.96
C LYS A 87 10.03 -8.68 11.32
N THR A 88 10.30 -9.62 12.21
CA THR A 88 9.97 -9.48 13.63
C THR A 88 10.76 -8.32 14.22
N ALA A 89 10.05 -7.31 14.73
CA ALA A 89 10.63 -6.17 15.42
C ALA A 89 10.97 -6.51 16.87
N ALA A 90 10.08 -7.25 17.56
CA ALA A 90 10.28 -7.66 18.94
C ALA A 90 9.44 -8.89 19.30
N THR A 91 9.83 -9.57 20.38
CA THR A 91 9.07 -10.64 21.00
C THR A 91 8.94 -10.35 22.49
N ILE A 92 7.72 -10.36 23.01
CA ILE A 92 7.42 -10.15 24.43
C ILE A 92 6.96 -11.48 25.02
N THR A 93 7.70 -12.00 25.99
CA THR A 93 7.31 -13.21 26.73
C THR A 93 6.26 -12.84 27.79
N LEU A 94 5.20 -13.64 27.86
CA LEU A 94 4.16 -13.54 28.88
C LEU A 94 4.44 -14.64 29.92
N ASN A 95 4.62 -14.25 31.18
CA ASN A 95 4.82 -15.14 32.33
C ASN A 95 3.55 -15.21 33.16
#